data_AF-D4XWH3-F1
#
_entry.id   AF-D4XWH3-F1
#
_cell.length_a   1.000
_cell.length_b   1.000
_cell.length_c   1.000
_cell.angle_alpha   90.00
_cell.angle_beta   90.00
_cell.angle_gamma   90.00
#
_symmetry.space_group_name_H-M   'P 1'
#
loop_
_entity.id
_entity.type
_entity.pdbx_description
1 polymer ?
#
loop_
_entity_poly.entity_id
_entity_poly.type
_entity_poly.pdbx_seq_one_letter_code
_entity_poly.pdbx_strand_id
1 'polypeptide(L)' 'MIVKISGDSIKLSQFLKKINEISTGGGAKSFIKLNSITINEKTPEGRSTKIKPGDIVWINDEVIKVVAEDSEGQEKEVEV' A
#
# COMPACT_ATOMS: atom_id res chain seq x y z
N MET A 1 -7.79 -3.04 5.17
CA MET A 1 -6.68 -4.04 5.32
C MET A 1 -5.48 -3.40 6.02
N ILE A 2 -4.66 -4.16 6.76
CA ILE A 2 -3.38 -3.68 7.33
C ILE A 2 -2.22 -4.46 6.72
N VAL A 3 -1.18 -3.77 6.26
CA VAL A 3 0.02 -4.38 5.66
C VAL A 3 1.26 -3.95 6.41
N LYS A 4 2.02 -4.94 6.89
CA LYS A 4 3.30 -4.72 7.56
C LYS A 4 4.43 -4.59 6.54
N ILE A 5 5.29 -3.60 6.72
CA ILE A 5 6.49 -3.43 5.89
C ILE A 5 7.74 -3.45 6.76
N SER A 6 8.77 -4.15 6.30
CA SER A 6 10.07 -4.20 6.96
C SER A 6 10.90 -2.99 6.51
N GLY A 7 11.40 -2.20 7.45
CA GLY A 7 12.21 -1.00 7.22
C GLY A 7 11.39 0.31 7.14
N ASP A 8 12.09 1.41 6.90
CA ASP A 8 11.52 2.77 7.01
C ASP A 8 10.58 3.17 5.86
N SER A 9 10.67 2.50 4.71
CA SER A 9 9.81 2.77 3.56
C SER A 9 9.81 1.63 2.54
N ILE A 10 8.71 1.50 1.81
CA ILE A 10 8.53 0.58 0.68
C ILE A 10 8.18 1.36 -0.58
N LYS A 11 8.59 0.89 -1.76
CA LYS A 11 8.13 1.48 -3.03
C LYS A 11 6.73 1.00 -3.36
N LEU A 12 5.90 1.82 -3.99
CA LEU A 12 4.55 1.46 -4.44
C LEU A 12 4.54 0.18 -5.29
N SER A 13 5.49 0.01 -6.22
CA SER A 13 5.62 -1.24 -6.99
C SER A 13 5.91 -2.48 -6.14
N GLN A 14 6.71 -2.35 -5.07
CA GLN A 14 6.98 -3.45 -4.16
C GLN A 14 5.79 -3.72 -3.25
N PHE A 15 5.10 -2.67 -2.83
CA PHE A 15 3.89 -2.76 -2.03
C PHE A 15 2.78 -3.50 -2.78
N LEU A 16 2.47 -3.09 -4.02
CA LEU A 16 1.49 -3.75 -4.89
C LEU A 16 1.81 -5.24 -5.09
N LYS A 17 3.10 -5.58 -5.21
CA LYS A 17 3.52 -6.98 -5.30
C LYS A 17 3.31 -7.73 -3.98
N LYS A 18 3.54 -7.08 -2.84
CA LYS A 18 3.35 -7.67 -1.50
C LYS A 18 1.88 -7.99 -1.21
N ILE A 19 0.96 -7.17 -1.70
CA ILE A 19 -0.49 -7.42 -1.60
C ILE A 19 -1.04 -8.29 -2.75
N ASN A 20 -0.18 -8.85 -3.61
CA ASN A 20 -0.54 -9.67 -4.78
C ASN A 20 -1.41 -8.98 -5.85
N GLU A 21 -1.54 -7.66 -5.83
CA GLU A 21 -2.25 -6.90 -6.88
C GLU A 21 -1.53 -6.95 -8.24
N ILE A 22 -0.20 -7.11 -8.22
CA ILE A 22 0.59 -7.26 -9.44
C ILE A 22 1.50 -8.48 -9.36
N SER A 23 1.61 -9.18 -10.49
CA SER A 23 2.49 -10.35 -10.62
C SER A 23 3.93 -9.97 -11.04
N THR A 24 4.09 -8.90 -11.84
CA THR A 24 5.40 -8.45 -12.35
C THR A 24 5.63 -6.95 -12.13
N GLY A 25 6.89 -6.55 -12.00
CA GLY A 25 7.25 -5.12 -11.83
C GLY A 25 6.93 -4.24 -13.04
N GLY A 26 6.71 -4.85 -14.22
CA GLY A 26 6.20 -4.16 -15.41
C GLY A 26 4.72 -3.79 -15.31
N GLY A 27 3.92 -4.64 -14.65
CA GLY A 27 2.48 -4.43 -14.46
C GLY A 27 2.12 -3.23 -13.59
N ALA A 28 3.03 -2.81 -12.70
CA ALA A 28 2.79 -1.68 -11.78
C ALA A 28 2.38 -0.39 -12.50
N LYS A 29 2.99 -0.08 -13.65
CA LYS A 29 2.69 1.17 -14.38
C LYS A 29 1.27 1.15 -14.94
N SER A 30 0.87 0.04 -15.54
CA SER A 30 -0.48 -0.14 -16.08
C SER A 30 -1.51 -0.16 -14.95
N PHE A 31 -1.21 -0.84 -13.85
CA PHE A 31 -2.07 -0.92 -12.68
C PHE A 31 -2.36 0.46 -12.08
N ILE A 32 -1.35 1.31 -11.90
CA ILE A 32 -1.53 2.69 -11.40
C ILE A 32 -2.35 3.56 -12.37
N LYS A 33 -2.30 3.28 -13.68
CA LYS A 33 -3.05 4.03 -14.68
C LYS A 33 -4.50 3.56 -14.81
N LEU A 34 -4.75 2.27 -14.58
CA LEU A 34 -6.07 1.65 -14.70
C LEU A 34 -6.89 1.74 -13.41
N ASN A 35 -6.23 1.73 -12.25
CA ASN A 35 -6.85 1.82 -10.93
C ASN A 35 -6.63 3.21 -10.32
N SER A 36 -7.58 3.64 -9.50
CA SER A 36 -7.45 4.88 -8.74
C SER A 36 -6.61 4.62 -7.51
N ILE A 37 -5.41 5.19 -7.43
CA ILE A 37 -4.52 5.01 -6.28
C ILE A 37 -4.24 6.36 -5.64
N THR A 38 -4.42 6.47 -4.34
CA THR A 38 -3.98 7.63 -3.56
C THR A 38 -3.25 7.19 -2.30
N ILE A 39 -2.28 7.97 -1.87
CA ILE A 39 -1.52 7.76 -0.64
C ILE A 39 -1.74 9.00 0.20
N ASN A 40 -2.38 8.85 1.35
CA ASN A 40 -2.71 9.97 2.24
C ASN A 40 -3.44 11.09 1.46
N GLU A 41 -4.48 10.69 0.70
CA GLU A 41 -5.30 11.56 -0.15
C GLU A 41 -4.58 12.22 -1.33
N LYS A 42 -3.33 11.81 -1.64
CA LYS A 42 -2.54 12.34 -2.76
C LYS A 42 -2.27 11.29 -3.82
N THR A 43 -2.46 11.63 -5.10
CA THR A 43 -2.09 10.74 -6.19
C THR A 43 -0.57 10.53 -6.22
N PRO A 44 -0.09 9.27 -6.25
CA PRO A 44 1.34 9.00 -6.35
C PRO A 44 1.89 9.47 -7.69
N GLU A 45 3.09 10.07 -7.69
CA GLU A 45 3.80 10.46 -8.92
C GLU A 45 4.16 9.25 -9.81
N GLY A 46 4.25 8.04 -9.23
CA GLY A 46 4.35 6.80 -10.00
C GLY A 46 4.76 5.57 -9.20
N ARG A 47 5.18 4.51 -9.90
CA ARG A 47 5.55 3.20 -9.30
C ARG A 47 6.73 3.23 -8.30
N SER A 48 7.49 4.33 -8.30
CA SER A 48 8.64 4.57 -7.44
C SER A 48 8.32 5.42 -6.21
N THR A 49 7.07 5.86 -6.05
CA THR A 49 6.62 6.58 -4.86
C THR A 49 6.89 5.74 -3.62
N LYS A 50 7.44 6.37 -2.59
CA LYS A 50 7.78 5.73 -1.32
C LYS A 50 6.58 5.86 -0.38
N ILE A 51 6.20 4.74 0.20
CA ILE A 51 5.18 4.63 1.24
C ILE A 51 5.90 4.32 2.54
N LYS A 52 5.56 5.02 3.60
CA LYS A 52 6.14 4.85 4.93
C LYS A 52 5.14 4.16 5.87
N PRO A 53 5.62 3.53 6.95
CA PRO A 53 4.75 3.13 8.05
C PRO A 53 3.90 4.31 8.55
N GLY A 54 2.61 4.09 8.73
CA GLY A 54 1.63 5.11 9.09
C GLY A 54 0.85 5.69 7.91
N ASP A 55 1.32 5.50 6.67
CA ASP A 55 0.60 5.97 5.48
C ASP A 55 -0.65 5.12 5.21
N ILE A 56 -1.67 5.77 4.64
CA ILE A 56 -2.91 5.13 4.20
C ILE A 56 -2.91 5.12 2.67
N VAL A 57 -2.92 3.92 2.10
CA VAL A 57 -2.98 3.69 0.66
C VAL A 57 -4.42 3.31 0.30
N TRP A 58 -4.99 4.06 -0.63
CA TRP A 58 -6.29 3.77 -1.23
C TRP A 58 -6.05 3.19 -2.61
N ILE A 59 -6.71 2.07 -2.91
CA ILE A 59 -6.71 1.43 -4.22
C ILE A 59 -8.17 1.17 -4.61
N ASN A 60 -8.68 1.91 -5.58
CA ASN A 60 -10.10 1.97 -5.92
C ASN A 60 -10.95 2.29 -4.67
N ASP A 61 -11.65 1.29 -4.12
CA ASP A 61 -12.48 1.41 -2.91
C ASP A 61 -11.86 0.71 -1.68
N GLU A 62 -10.66 0.15 -1.83
CA GLU A 62 -9.96 -0.54 -0.75
C GLU A 62 -9.00 0.39 0.00
N VAL A 63 -9.14 0.41 1.33
CA VAL A 63 -8.24 1.11 2.25
C VAL A 63 -7.22 0.15 2.83
N ILE A 64 -5.95 0.51 2.66
CA ILE A 64 -4.82 -0.27 3.14
C ILE A 64 -3.96 0.61 4.03
N LYS A 65 -3.90 0.28 5.32
CA LYS A 65 -3.04 0.96 6.28
C LYS A 65 -1.68 0.28 6.31
N VAL A 66 -0.63 1.05 6.09
CA VAL A 66 0.75 0.55 6.15
C VAL A 66 1.28 0.74 7.56
N VAL A 67 1.87 -0.31 8.13
CA VAL A 67 2.47 -0.28 9.47
C VAL A 67 3.86 -0.87 9.44
N ALA A 68 4.71 -0.48 10.37
CA ALA A 68 6.04 -1.06 10.51
C ALA A 68 5.89 -2.51 10.98
N GLU A 69 6.77 -3.37 10.50
CA GLU A 69 6.92 -4.74 11.00
C GLU A 69 7.69 -4.73 12.32
N ASP A 70 7.20 -3.96 13.29
CA ASP A 70 7.61 -4.09 14.68
C ASP A 70 6.65 -5.09 15.34
N SER A 71 7.20 -6.01 16.13
CA SER A 71 6.44 -7.00 16.89
C SER A 71 5.34 -6.31 17.71
N GLU A 72 4.17 -6.97 17.81
CA GLU A 72 2.92 -6.54 18.46
C GLU A 72 2.04 -5.59 17.61
N GLY A 73 0.76 -5.82 17.31
CA GLY A 73 -0.22 -6.83 17.69
C GLY A 73 -1.58 -6.40 17.11
N GLN A 74 -2.35 -7.39 16.65
CA GLN A 74 -3.81 -7.55 16.76
C GLN A 74 -4.75 -6.42 16.28
N GLU A 75 -5.43 -6.73 15.16
CA GLU A 75 -6.89 -6.69 14.97
C GLU A 75 -7.68 -5.85 15.99
N LYS A 76 -8.31 -4.78 15.49
CA LYS A 76 -9.58 -4.31 16.05
C LYS A 76 -10.58 -4.19 14.92
N GLU A 77 -11.31 -5.29 14.70
CA GLU A 77 -12.72 -5.21 14.31
C GLU A 77 -13.41 -4.25 15.30
N VAL A 78 -14.00 -3.19 14.75
CA VAL A 78 -15.02 -2.40 15.45
C VAL A 78 -16.12 -2.20 14.42
N GLU A 79 -17.11 -3.08 14.43
CA GLU A 79 -18.45 -2.72 14.03
C GLU A 79 -19.43 -3.25 15.09
N VAL A 80 -20.36 -2.39 15.47
CA VAL A 80 -21.15 -2.36 16.71
C VAL A 80 -22.50 -3.01 16.52
#